data_AF-F1TGD2-F1
#
_entry.id   AF-F1TGD2-F1
#
_cell.length_a   1.000
_cell.length_b   1.000
_cell.length_c   1.000
_cell.angle_alpha   90.00
_cell.angle_beta   90.00
_cell.angle_gamma   90.00
#
_symmetry.space_group_name_H-M   'P 1'
#
loop_
_entity.id
_entity.type
_entity.pdbx_description
1 polymer ?
#
loop_
_entity_poly.entity_id
_entity_poly.type
_entity_poly.pdbx_seq_one_letter_code
_entity_poly.pdbx_strand_id
1 'polypeptide(L)'
;MKYKKVIFLTISALLVLTILIMPTVIWQFMPNVETHTVISLTKEGSLLPISVVKLKDNPCVYQLVSNKSFWYNGFVAKCIPVKVIKSDEDSVMVANIFHPSEELIVLDRHNLHDGIHVRRKNTE
;
A
#
# COMPACT_ATOMS: atom_id res chain seq x y z
N MET A 1 -28.19 -42.64 -7.80
CA MET A 1 -28.63 -41.21 -7.76
C MET A 1 -28.29 -40.48 -6.46
N LYS A 2 -28.35 -41.10 -5.27
CA LYS A 2 -28.08 -40.43 -3.97
C LYS A 2 -26.66 -39.86 -3.83
N TYR A 3 -25.62 -40.61 -4.25
CA TYR A 3 -24.22 -40.16 -4.15
C TYR A 3 -23.90 -38.90 -4.98
N LYS A 4 -24.48 -38.75 -6.18
CA LYS A 4 -24.28 -37.55 -7.01
C LYS A 4 -24.81 -36.28 -6.34
N LYS A 5 -25.92 -36.37 -5.60
CA LYS A 5 -26.50 -35.23 -4.85
C LYS A 5 -25.64 -34.85 -3.65
N VAL A 6 -25.11 -35.83 -2.93
CA VAL A 6 -24.22 -35.59 -1.78
C VAL A 6 -22.93 -34.91 -2.22
N ILE A 7 -22.30 -35.40 -3.30
CA ILE A 7 -21.07 -34.81 -3.85
C ILE A 7 -21.31 -33.35 -4.28
N PHE A 8 -22.43 -33.07 -4.96
CA PHE A 8 -22.77 -31.72 -5.39
C PHE A 8 -22.97 -30.75 -4.21
N LEU A 9 -23.65 -31.19 -3.15
CA LEU A 9 -23.84 -30.41 -1.92
C LEU A 9 -22.51 -30.14 -1.22
N THR A 10 -21.65 -31.15 -1.09
CA THR A 10 -20.34 -30.98 -0.44
C THR A 10 -19.43 -30.05 -1.22
N ILE A 11 -19.40 -30.16 -2.56
CA ILE A 11 -18.59 -29.26 -3.39
C ILE A 11 -19.10 -27.83 -3.31
N SER A 12 -20.43 -27.63 -3.38
CA SER A 12 -21.02 -26.30 -3.27
C SER A 12 -20.74 -25.64 -1.91
N ALA A 13 -20.87 -26.40 -0.82
CA ALA A 13 -20.54 -25.92 0.52
C ALA A 13 -19.06 -25.58 0.65
N LEU A 14 -18.16 -26.42 0.09
CA LEU A 14 -16.72 -26.17 0.09
C LEU A 14 -16.37 -24.90 -0.70
N LEU A 15 -17.01 -24.70 -1.85
CA LEU A 15 -16.83 -23.51 -2.70
C LEU A 15 -17.22 -22.23 -1.96
N VAL A 16 -18.39 -22.23 -1.32
CA VAL A 16 -18.85 -21.10 -0.50
C VAL A 16 -17.90 -20.83 0.65
N LEU A 17 -17.45 -21.88 1.34
CA LEU A 17 -16.50 -21.75 2.45
C LEU A 17 -15.16 -21.16 1.98
N THR A 18 -14.63 -21.61 0.84
CA THR A 18 -13.41 -21.03 0.26
C THR A 18 -13.58 -19.56 -0.09
N ILE A 19 -14.71 -19.15 -0.66
CA ILE A 19 -15.00 -17.75 -0.98
C ILE A 19 -15.06 -16.89 0.30
N LEU A 20 -15.59 -17.44 1.39
CA LEU A 20 -15.70 -16.72 2.67
C LEU A 20 -14.36 -16.58 3.40
N ILE A 21 -13.48 -17.57 3.30
CA ILE A 21 -12.19 -17.60 4.00
C ILE A 21 -11.08 -16.91 3.20
N MET A 22 -11.16 -16.90 1.88
CA MET A 22 -10.10 -16.34 1.03
C MET A 22 -9.75 -14.87 1.37
N PRO A 23 -10.71 -13.95 1.63
CA PRO A 23 -10.40 -12.57 1.98
C PRO A 23 -9.61 -12.44 3.28
N THR A 24 -9.94 -13.22 4.31
CA THR A 24 -9.26 -13.16 5.61
C THR A 24 -7.85 -13.72 5.54
N VAL A 25 -7.65 -14.79 4.77
CA VAL A 25 -6.32 -15.36 4.51
C VAL A 25 -5.45 -14.38 3.74
N ILE A 26 -5.95 -13.79 2.64
CA ILE A 26 -5.22 -12.79 1.87
C ILE A 26 -4.83 -11.60 2.75
N TRP A 27 -5.74 -11.15 3.62
CA TRP A 27 -5.49 -10.03 4.54
C TRP A 27 -4.30 -10.26 5.46
N GLN A 28 -4.07 -11.49 5.93
CA GLN A 28 -2.95 -11.82 6.82
C GLN A 28 -1.58 -11.69 6.14
N PHE A 29 -1.52 -11.93 4.83
CA PHE A 29 -0.28 -11.86 4.04
C PHE A 29 0.02 -10.47 3.48
N MET A 30 -0.91 -9.52 3.59
CA MET A 30 -0.65 -8.15 3.14
C MET A 30 0.38 -7.47 4.05
N PRO A 31 1.42 -6.82 3.50
CA PRO A 31 2.39 -6.07 4.29
C PRO A 31 1.70 -4.94 5.06
N ASN A 32 2.08 -4.78 6.32
CA ASN A 32 1.60 -3.69 7.15
C ASN A 32 2.57 -2.53 7.04
N VAL A 33 2.11 -1.39 6.53
CA VAL A 33 2.97 -0.25 6.22
C VAL A 33 2.65 0.94 7.12
N GLU A 34 3.71 1.62 7.54
CA GLU A 34 3.62 2.91 8.21
C GLU A 34 3.48 4.03 7.19
N THR A 35 2.75 5.09 7.56
CA THR A 35 2.53 6.24 6.71
C THR A 35 2.91 7.52 7.43
N HIS A 36 3.53 8.45 6.70
CA HIS A 36 3.74 9.82 7.13
C HIS A 36 3.00 10.79 6.21
N THR A 37 2.53 11.88 6.78
CA THR A 37 2.03 13.02 6.02
C THR A 37 3.18 13.94 5.62
N VAL A 38 2.95 14.75 4.60
CA VAL A 38 3.93 15.73 4.10
C VAL A 38 4.24 16.76 5.19
N ILE A 39 5.53 16.93 5.52
CA ILE A 39 5.98 17.79 6.62
C ILE A 39 5.93 19.27 6.22
N SER A 40 6.33 19.61 4.99
CA SER A 40 6.36 21.00 4.54
C SER A 40 6.29 21.16 3.03
N LEU A 41 5.64 22.25 2.61
CA LEU A 41 5.48 22.69 1.24
C LEU A 41 6.31 23.94 1.01
N THR A 42 7.21 23.89 0.03
CA THR A 42 8.00 25.05 -0.42
C THR A 42 7.57 25.46 -1.83
N LYS A 43 8.00 26.64 -2.28
CA LYS A 43 7.73 27.10 -3.67
C LYS A 43 8.38 26.20 -4.73
N GLU A 44 9.43 25.48 -4.36
CA GLU A 44 10.23 24.66 -5.28
C GLU A 44 9.83 23.17 -5.24
N GLY A 45 9.04 22.76 -4.24
CA GLY A 45 8.61 21.37 -4.08
C GLY A 45 8.26 20.99 -2.63
N SER A 46 8.18 19.69 -2.37
CA SER A 46 7.89 19.15 -1.04
C SER A 46 9.17 18.72 -0.30
N LEU A 47 9.24 19.03 0.99
CA LEU A 47 10.27 18.49 1.88
C LEU A 47 9.73 17.24 2.57
N LEU A 48 10.38 16.11 2.33
CA LEU A 48 9.97 14.79 2.79
C LEU A 48 11.06 14.15 3.68
N PRO A 49 10.71 13.30 4.64
CA PRO A 49 11.67 12.43 5.30
C PRO A 49 12.42 11.56 4.29
N ILE A 50 13.70 11.28 4.52
CA ILE A 50 14.43 10.34 3.66
C ILE A 50 13.81 8.94 3.68
N SER A 51 13.15 8.57 4.77
CA SER A 51 12.49 7.28 4.96
C SER A 51 11.29 7.04 4.04
N VAL A 52 10.72 8.07 3.40
CA VAL A 52 9.60 7.90 2.45
C VAL A 52 10.02 7.96 0.98
N VAL A 53 11.30 8.26 0.70
CA VAL A 53 11.82 8.44 -0.66
C VAL A 53 12.78 7.30 -1.00
N LYS A 54 12.44 6.54 -2.05
CA LYS A 54 13.37 5.54 -2.61
C LYS A 54 14.37 6.32 -3.44
N LEU A 55 15.65 6.34 -3.06
CA LEU A 55 16.66 7.15 -3.77
C LEU A 55 17.40 6.41 -4.89
N LYS A 56 17.45 5.06 -4.86
CA LYS A 56 18.24 4.26 -5.81
C LYS A 56 17.47 3.90 -7.08
N ASP A 57 18.21 3.85 -8.20
CA ASP A 57 17.83 3.46 -9.57
C ASP A 57 16.77 4.34 -10.25
N ASN A 58 15.67 4.63 -9.57
CA ASN A 58 14.60 5.50 -10.05
C ASN A 58 13.89 6.12 -8.84
N PRO A 59 14.16 7.40 -8.53
CA PRO A 59 13.64 8.00 -7.32
C PRO A 59 12.11 8.03 -7.31
N CYS A 60 11.49 7.42 -6.31
CA CYS A 60 10.04 7.40 -6.20
C CYS A 60 9.57 7.46 -4.75
N VAL A 61 8.34 7.96 -4.59
CA VAL A 61 7.63 7.99 -3.32
C VAL A 61 6.42 7.09 -3.45
N TYR A 62 6.18 6.24 -2.47
CA TYR A 62 4.98 5.41 -2.47
C TYR A 62 3.85 6.16 -1.78
N GLN A 63 2.76 6.42 -2.50
CA GLN A 63 1.53 6.99 -1.95
C GLN A 63 0.58 5.86 -1.55
N LEU A 64 -0.05 6.00 -0.38
CA LEU A 64 -1.15 5.13 0.02
C LEU A 64 -2.43 5.58 -0.69
N VAL A 65 -2.94 4.73 -1.57
CA VAL A 65 -4.18 5.00 -2.32
C VAL A 65 -5.26 4.05 -1.84
N SER A 66 -6.44 4.58 -1.49
CA SER A 66 -7.60 3.75 -1.16
C SER A 66 -8.05 2.98 -2.40
N ASN A 67 -8.13 1.65 -2.28
CA ASN A 67 -8.71 0.79 -3.28
C ASN A 67 -9.96 0.14 -2.68
N LYS A 68 -11.13 0.65 -3.11
CA LYS A 68 -12.42 0.07 -2.75
C LYS A 68 -12.66 -1.14 -3.66
N SER A 69 -12.27 -2.31 -3.18
CA SER A 69 -12.62 -3.58 -3.81
C SER A 69 -13.93 -4.10 -3.22
N PHE A 70 -14.65 -4.90 -4.00
CA PHE A 70 -15.83 -5.65 -3.55
C PHE A 70 -15.56 -6.47 -2.27
N TRP A 71 -14.32 -6.92 -2.08
CA TRP A 71 -13.95 -7.83 -0.98
C TRP A 71 -13.30 -7.13 0.23
N TYR A 72 -12.85 -5.88 0.12
CA TYR A 72 -12.18 -5.17 1.22
C TYR A 72 -12.03 -3.65 0.97
N ASN A 73 -12.14 -2.86 2.04
CA ASN A 73 -11.58 -1.51 2.09
C ASN A 73 -10.06 -1.64 2.26
N GLY A 74 -9.33 -1.73 1.15
CA GLY A 74 -7.89 -1.93 1.14
C GLY A 74 -7.16 -0.69 0.69
N PHE A 75 -5.84 -0.75 0.84
CA PHE A 75 -4.96 0.25 0.29
C PHE A 75 -4.00 -0.40 -0.69
N VAL A 76 -3.56 0.40 -1.65
CA VAL A 76 -2.55 0.04 -2.62
C VAL A 76 -1.42 1.05 -2.51
N ALA A 77 -0.18 0.58 -2.54
CA ALA A 77 0.98 1.44 -2.64
C ALA A 77 1.20 1.80 -4.11
N LYS A 78 1.11 3.10 -4.41
CA LYS A 78 1.35 3.65 -5.75
C LYS A 78 2.70 4.35 -5.80
N CYS A 79 3.62 3.89 -6.65
CA CYS A 79 4.93 4.53 -6.81
C CYS A 79 4.77 5.75 -7.72
N ILE A 80 5.04 6.93 -7.16
CA ILE A 80 5.05 8.20 -7.87
C ILE A 80 6.52 8.55 -8.14
N PRO A 81 6.95 8.61 -9.40
CA PRO A 81 8.30 9.04 -9.73
C PRO A 81 8.50 10.50 -9.31
N VAL A 82 9.61 10.77 -8.65
CA VAL A 82 9.94 12.11 -8.15
C VAL A 82 11.33 12.53 -8.62
N LYS A 83 11.52 13.84 -8.77
CA LYS A 83 12.85 14.41 -9.00
C LYS A 83 13.40 14.95 -7.70
N VAL A 84 14.52 14.39 -7.23
CA VAL A 84 15.23 14.89 -6.05
C VAL A 84 15.97 16.17 -6.42
N ILE A 85 15.73 17.25 -5.65
CA ILE A 85 16.43 18.53 -5.79
C ILE A 85 17.63 18.55 -4.85
N LYS A 86 17.40 18.20 -3.57
CA LYS A 86 18.43 18.18 -2.52
C LYS A 86 18.15 17.03 -1.55
N SER A 87 19.19 16.44 -1.02
CA SER A 87 19.12 15.44 0.06
C SER A 87 20.07 15.86 1.17
N ASP A 88 19.57 15.85 2.40
CA ASP A 88 20.33 15.97 3.65
C ASP A 88 20.24 14.62 4.40
N GLU A 89 20.81 14.53 5.61
CA GLU A 89 20.89 13.26 6.38
C GLU A 89 19.50 12.68 6.71
N ASP A 90 18.54 13.54 7.10
CA ASP A 90 17.20 13.10 7.54
C ASP A 90 16.07 13.45 6.57
N SER A 91 16.34 14.31 5.58
CA SER A 91 15.30 14.87 4.71
C SER A 91 15.72 15.01 3.25
N VAL A 92 14.73 14.94 2.37
CA VAL A 92 14.89 15.02 0.92
C VAL A 92 13.88 16.02 0.37
N MET A 93 14.37 16.99 -0.39
CA MET A 93 13.55 17.92 -1.14
C MET A 93 13.29 17.35 -2.53
N VAL A 94 12.02 17.19 -2.88
CA VAL A 94 11.58 16.69 -4.18
C VAL A 94 10.82 17.79 -4.92
N ALA A 95 10.97 17.86 -6.24
CA ALA A 95 10.31 18.87 -7.07
C ALA A 95 8.78 18.71 -7.14
N ASN A 96 8.29 17.52 -6.82
CA ASN A 96 6.87 17.23 -6.78
C ASN A 96 6.22 17.89 -5.56
N ILE A 97 5.04 18.46 -5.76
CA ILE A 97 4.23 19.07 -4.72
C ILE A 97 3.18 18.05 -4.28
N PHE A 98 3.38 17.46 -3.11
CA PHE A 98 2.44 16.54 -2.49
C PHE A 98 1.48 17.30 -1.58
N HIS A 99 0.18 17.00 -1.67
CA HIS A 99 -0.81 17.67 -0.84
C HIS A 99 -0.71 17.16 0.61
N PRO A 100 -0.92 17.98 1.66
CA PRO A 100 -0.76 17.56 3.05
C PRO A 100 -1.71 16.43 3.48
N SER A 101 -2.82 16.24 2.76
CA SER A 101 -3.75 15.13 2.98
C SER A 101 -3.29 13.80 2.36
N GLU A 102 -2.20 13.81 1.60
CA GLU A 102 -1.65 12.60 1.00
C GLU A 102 -0.80 11.85 2.02
N GLU A 103 -1.11 10.57 2.18
CA GLU A 103 -0.34 9.67 3.01
C GLU A 103 0.76 9.02 2.18
N LEU A 104 2.00 9.21 2.61
CA LEU A 104 3.19 8.65 1.98
C LEU A 104 3.68 7.48 2.82
N ILE A 105 3.99 6.38 2.17
CA ILE A 105 4.41 5.14 2.81
C ILE A 105 5.88 5.25 3.21
N VAL A 106 6.16 4.90 4.46
CA VAL A 106 7.53 4.73 4.95
C VAL A 106 8.10 3.46 4.34
N LEU A 107 9.27 3.62 3.74
CA LEU A 107 10.06 2.52 3.20
C LEU A 107 10.67 1.75 4.37
N ASP A 108 9.92 0.79 4.88
CA ASP A 108 10.43 -0.23 5.79
C ASP A 108 11.16 -1.32 4.98
N ARG A 109 11.58 -2.41 5.63
CA ARG A 109 12.26 -3.59 5.05
C ARG A 109 11.44 -4.36 4.00
N HIS A 110 10.26 -3.88 3.65
CA HIS A 110 9.35 -4.54 2.74
C HIS A 110 9.67 -4.16 1.30
N ASN A 111 9.74 -5.15 0.42
CA ASN A 111 10.01 -4.92 -1.00
C ASN A 111 8.72 -4.43 -1.70
N LEU A 112 8.45 -3.13 -1.60
CA LEU A 112 7.30 -2.50 -2.24
C LEU A 112 7.51 -2.41 -3.76
N HIS A 113 6.44 -2.66 -4.51
CA HIS A 113 6.35 -2.43 -5.94
C HIS A 113 5.01 -1.75 -6.24
N ASP A 114 4.92 -1.08 -7.39
CA ASP A 114 3.72 -0.37 -7.77
C ASP A 114 2.51 -1.30 -7.86
N GLY A 115 1.38 -0.90 -7.26
CA GLY A 115 0.15 -1.68 -7.27
C GLY A 115 0.04 -2.75 -6.16
N ILE A 116 1.07 -2.94 -5.33
CA ILE A 116 0.98 -3.90 -4.22
C ILE A 116 -0.09 -3.50 -3.22
N HIS A 117 -0.90 -4.47 -2.79
CA HIS A 117 -1.87 -4.30 -1.73
C HIS A 117 -1.17 -4.23 -0.38
N VAL A 118 -1.55 -3.25 0.43
CA VAL A 118 -0.94 -2.99 1.74
C VAL A 118 -2.01 -2.72 2.79
N ARG A 119 -1.65 -2.95 4.06
CA ARG A 119 -2.46 -2.57 5.22
C ARG A 119 -1.86 -1.31 5.83
N ARG A 120 -2.72 -0.36 6.19
CA ARG A 120 -2.31 0.81 6.99
C ARG A 120 -2.08 0.34 8.43
N LYS A 121 -0.91 0.61 8.98
CA LYS A 121 -0.66 0.42 10.42
C LYS A 121 -1.44 1.49 11.18
N ASN A 122 -2.37 1.08 12.04
CA ASN A 122 -3.02 2.01 12.95
C ASN A 122 -1.96 2.49 13.96
N THR A 123 -1.69 3.79 13.97
CA THR A 123 -1.04 4.45 15.10
C THR A 123 -2.05 4.53 16.23
N GLU A 124 -1.98 3.59 17.17
CA GLU A 124 -2.59 3.70 18.51
C GLU A 124 -1.79 4.67 19.39
#